data_AF-A0AAE5A9U2-F1
#
_entry.id   AF-A0AAE5A9U2-F1
#
_cell.length_a   1.000
_cell.length_b   1.000
_cell.length_c   1.000
_cell.angle_alpha   90.00
_cell.angle_beta   90.00
_cell.angle_gamma   90.00
#
_symmetry.space_group_name_H-M   'P 1'
#
loop_
_entity.id
_entity.type
_entity.pdbx_description
1 polymer ?
#
loop_
_entity_poly.entity_id
_entity_poly.type
_entity_poly.pdbx_seq_one_letter_code
_entity_poly.pdbx_strand_id
1 'polypeptide(L)'
;MKFSGDFLYRVRVTSYPDGSWERIGDPEADMWILTPGWRPPGWRPVGNYTQIMGTDEFVWPVTNQVYGSRSTATKRKKLLESYGATAVVEQSSRITWPDPEEDEEAA
;
A
#
# COMPACT_ATOMS: atom_id res chain seq x y z
N MET A 1 6.84 2.63 -20.69
CA MET A 1 5.40 2.99 -20.60
C MET A 1 5.34 4.33 -19.89
N LYS A 2 4.91 5.42 -20.56
CA LYS A 2 4.78 6.73 -19.92
C LYS A 2 3.43 6.78 -19.20
N PHE A 3 3.42 7.24 -17.96
CA PHE A 3 2.19 7.50 -17.23
C PHE A 3 1.46 8.70 -17.87
N SER A 4 0.18 8.56 -18.18
CA SER A 4 -0.62 9.58 -18.89
C SER A 4 -1.80 10.11 -18.06
N GLY A 5 -1.82 9.86 -16.75
CA GLY A 5 -2.89 10.35 -15.87
C GLY A 5 -2.58 11.71 -15.26
N ASP A 6 -3.63 12.41 -14.84
CA ASP A 6 -3.49 13.71 -14.16
C ASP A 6 -3.08 13.59 -12.67
N PHE A 7 -3.27 12.42 -12.05
CA PHE A 7 -3.10 12.22 -10.60
C PHE A 7 -2.49 10.86 -10.27
N LEU A 8 -1.75 10.80 -9.17
CA LEU A 8 -1.38 9.55 -8.51
C LEU A 8 -2.33 9.24 -7.36
N TYR A 9 -2.47 7.97 -7.06
CA TYR A 9 -3.26 7.48 -5.95
C TYR A 9 -2.39 6.61 -5.05
N ARG A 10 -2.55 6.71 -3.73
CA ARG A 10 -1.94 5.77 -2.77
C ARG A 10 -2.99 5.21 -1.83
N VAL A 11 -2.70 4.05 -1.25
CA VAL A 11 -3.56 3.44 -0.24
C VAL A 11 -2.87 3.58 1.10
N ARG A 12 -3.48 4.33 2.01
CA ARG A 12 -2.99 4.47 3.39
C ARG A 12 -3.88 3.67 4.33
N VAL A 13 -3.27 2.78 5.11
CA VAL A 13 -3.95 2.10 6.20
C VAL A 13 -4.08 3.08 7.36
N THR A 14 -5.28 3.21 7.90
CA THR A 14 -5.57 4.09 9.04
C THR A 14 -5.70 3.32 10.35
N SER A 15 -5.96 2.01 10.28
CA SER A 15 -6.02 1.12 11.42
C SER A 15 -5.89 -0.33 10.94
N TYR A 16 -5.23 -1.15 11.74
CA TYR A 16 -5.16 -2.60 11.59
C TYR A 16 -6.00 -3.26 12.69
N PRO A 17 -6.49 -4.51 12.49
CA PRO A 17 -7.19 -5.26 13.52
C PRO A 17 -6.40 -5.38 14.82
N ASP A 18 -7.10 -5.46 15.95
CA ASP A 18 -6.47 -5.67 17.24
C ASP A 18 -5.67 -6.97 17.26
N GLY A 19 -4.46 -6.90 17.81
CA GLY A 19 -3.53 -8.03 17.88
C GLY A 19 -2.92 -8.46 16.54
N SER A 20 -3.16 -7.73 15.45
CA SER A 20 -2.55 -8.01 14.14
C SER A 20 -1.22 -7.32 13.92
N TRP A 21 -0.79 -6.49 14.85
CA TRP A 21 0.42 -5.71 14.75
C TRP A 21 1.06 -5.49 16.10
N GLU A 22 2.39 -5.35 16.08
CA GLU A 22 3.19 -4.82 17.17
C GLU A 22 3.90 -3.56 16.67
N ARG A 23 3.92 -2.50 17.47
CA ARG A 23 4.61 -1.26 17.12
C ARG A 23 6.10 -1.47 17.34
N ILE A 24 6.93 -1.22 16.33
CA ILE A 24 8.39 -1.27 16.49
C ILE A 24 8.92 0.14 16.63
N GLY A 25 9.67 0.39 17.70
CA GLY A 25 10.48 1.60 17.86
C GLY A 25 9.70 2.78 18.43
N ASP A 26 10.06 3.97 17.96
CA ASP A 26 9.51 5.25 18.43
C ASP A 26 7.98 5.29 18.22
N PRO A 27 7.21 5.69 19.25
CA PRO A 27 5.80 5.98 19.12
C PRO A 27 5.33 6.78 17.91
N GLU A 28 6.16 7.68 17.40
CA GLU A 28 5.87 8.56 16.27
C GLU A 28 6.28 7.99 14.91
N ALA A 29 7.13 6.96 14.90
CA ALA A 29 7.46 6.25 13.67
C ALA A 29 6.31 5.29 13.35
N ASP A 30 5.58 5.52 12.25
CA ASP A 30 4.52 4.66 11.70
C ASP A 30 5.07 3.28 11.22
N MET A 31 5.83 2.61 12.07
CA MET A 31 6.49 1.33 11.84
C MET A 31 5.75 0.24 12.59
N TRP A 32 5.10 -0.62 11.82
CA TRP A 32 4.26 -1.71 12.31
C TRP A 32 4.82 -3.03 11.79
N ILE A 33 5.03 -4.01 12.67
CA ILE A 33 5.23 -5.39 12.25
C ILE A 33 3.98 -6.20 12.49
N LEU A 34 3.82 -7.24 11.69
CA LEU A 34 2.81 -8.25 11.95
C LEU A 34 3.14 -8.98 13.25
N THR A 35 2.14 -9.16 14.11
CA THR A 35 2.23 -10.03 15.28
C THR A 35 2.50 -11.48 14.82
N PRO A 36 3.55 -12.14 15.31
CA PRO A 36 3.88 -13.51 14.89
C PRO A 36 2.70 -14.47 15.04
N GLY A 37 2.45 -15.29 14.01
CA GLY A 37 1.35 -16.25 13.98
C GLY A 37 -0.05 -15.64 13.82
N TRP A 38 -0.20 -14.31 13.79
CA TRP A 38 -1.49 -13.69 13.50
C TRP A 38 -1.87 -13.90 12.04
N ARG A 39 -3.17 -14.14 11.81
CA ARG A 39 -3.76 -14.21 10.48
C ARG A 39 -5.21 -13.74 10.52
N PRO A 40 -5.75 -13.19 9.42
CA PRO A 40 -7.17 -12.86 9.36
C PRO A 40 -8.04 -14.10 9.56
N PRO A 41 -9.25 -13.98 10.15
CA PRO A 41 -10.17 -15.10 10.34
C PRO A 41 -10.47 -15.83 9.03
N GLY A 42 -10.31 -17.16 9.03
CA GLY A 42 -10.55 -18.00 7.85
C GLY A 42 -9.49 -17.89 6.74
N TRP A 43 -8.46 -17.06 6.93
CA TRP A 43 -7.35 -16.96 5.99
C TRP A 43 -6.50 -18.24 6.01
N ARG A 44 -6.09 -18.65 4.82
CA ARG A 44 -5.14 -19.74 4.57
C ARG A 44 -4.34 -19.40 3.31
N PRO A 45 -3.07 -19.82 3.21
CA PRO A 45 -2.33 -19.70 1.96
C PRO A 45 -3.07 -20.46 0.85
N VAL A 46 -3.14 -19.88 -0.35
CA VAL A 46 -3.83 -20.46 -1.51
C VAL A 46 -2.95 -20.41 -2.75
N GLY A 47 -3.09 -21.41 -3.63
CA GLY A 47 -2.29 -21.52 -4.85
C GLY A 47 -0.79 -21.57 -4.54
N ASN A 48 -0.01 -20.75 -5.24
CA ASN A 48 1.45 -20.72 -5.11
C ASN A 48 1.95 -19.74 -4.02
N TYR A 49 1.11 -19.39 -3.03
CA TYR A 49 1.45 -18.40 -2.00
C TYR A 49 2.76 -18.71 -1.28
N THR A 50 2.91 -19.94 -0.78
CA THR A 50 4.10 -20.38 -0.05
C THR A 50 5.36 -20.34 -0.90
N GLN A 51 5.23 -20.61 -2.20
CA GLN A 51 6.35 -20.53 -3.15
C GLN A 51 6.79 -19.08 -3.42
N ILE A 52 5.83 -18.14 -3.46
CA ILE A 52 6.09 -16.71 -3.71
C ILE A 52 6.61 -16.01 -2.45
N MET A 53 6.02 -16.30 -1.29
CA MET A 53 6.31 -15.64 -0.02
C MET A 53 7.41 -16.33 0.79
N GLY A 54 7.72 -17.59 0.49
CA GLY A 54 8.68 -18.39 1.28
C GLY A 54 8.17 -18.81 2.66
N THR A 55 6.89 -18.57 2.96
CA THR A 55 6.24 -18.89 4.24
C THR A 55 4.76 -19.23 4.05
N ASP A 56 4.18 -19.99 4.97
CA ASP A 56 2.74 -20.24 5.09
C ASP A 56 2.03 -19.29 6.08
N GLU A 57 2.81 -18.44 6.75
CA GLU A 57 2.31 -17.36 7.59
C GLU A 57 1.67 -16.25 6.75
N PHE A 58 0.75 -15.51 7.37
CA PHE A 58 0.16 -14.35 6.72
C PHE A 58 1.22 -13.26 6.57
N VAL A 59 1.17 -12.52 5.46
CA VAL A 59 2.00 -11.35 5.21
C VAL A 59 1.09 -10.23 4.74
N TRP A 60 1.12 -9.09 5.43
CA TRP A 60 0.36 -7.91 5.02
C TRP A 60 0.75 -7.48 3.60
N PRO A 61 -0.21 -7.18 2.72
CA PRO A 61 0.10 -6.60 1.42
C PRO A 61 0.82 -5.26 1.56
N VAL A 62 1.92 -5.09 0.83
CA VAL A 62 2.72 -3.86 0.86
C VAL A 62 1.91 -2.64 0.41
N THR A 63 2.01 -1.54 1.17
CA THR A 63 1.27 -0.28 0.97
C THR A 63 2.13 0.89 0.47
N ASN A 64 3.43 0.70 0.29
CA ASN A 64 4.37 1.73 -0.20
C ASN A 64 4.26 2.05 -1.71
N GLN A 65 3.23 1.53 -2.38
CA GLN A 65 3.04 1.65 -3.83
C GLN A 65 2.12 2.82 -4.17
N VAL A 66 2.46 3.53 -5.24
CA VAL A 66 1.59 4.51 -5.90
C VAL A 66 0.94 3.90 -7.14
N TYR A 67 -0.29 4.30 -7.43
CA TYR A 67 -1.10 3.78 -8.52
C TYR A 67 -1.44 4.90 -9.48
N GLY A 68 -1.30 4.63 -10.77
CA GLY A 68 -1.75 5.55 -11.83
C GLY A 68 -3.27 5.58 -12.03
N SER A 69 -4.04 4.76 -11.31
CA SER A 69 -5.49 4.71 -11.44
C SER A 69 -6.17 4.53 -10.08
N ARG A 70 -7.23 5.32 -9.85
CA ARG A 70 -8.06 5.23 -8.65
C ARG A 70 -8.70 3.85 -8.50
N SER A 71 -9.11 3.21 -9.60
CA SER A 71 -9.76 1.90 -9.53
C SER A 71 -8.78 0.81 -9.07
N THR A 72 -7.52 0.87 -9.51
CA THR A 72 -6.46 -0.04 -9.04
C THR A 72 -6.14 0.19 -7.56
N ALA A 73 -6.01 1.44 -7.13
CA ALA A 73 -5.85 1.76 -5.71
C ALA A 73 -7.05 1.26 -4.87
N THR A 74 -8.27 1.40 -5.39
CA THR A 74 -9.49 0.90 -4.73
C THR A 74 -9.51 -0.62 -4.60
N LYS A 75 -9.01 -1.36 -5.59
CA LYS A 75 -8.86 -2.83 -5.48
C LYS A 75 -7.89 -3.20 -4.36
N ARG A 76 -6.75 -2.49 -4.24
CA ARG A 76 -5.81 -2.71 -3.15
C ARG A 76 -6.43 -2.37 -1.79
N LYS A 77 -7.16 -1.25 -1.70
CA LYS A 77 -7.93 -0.88 -0.50
C LYS A 77 -8.87 -2.03 -0.08
N LYS A 78 -9.70 -2.52 -1.00
CA LYS A 78 -10.64 -3.61 -0.73
C LYS A 78 -9.96 -4.90 -0.28
N LEU A 79 -8.78 -5.21 -0.83
CA LEU A 79 -7.99 -6.36 -0.39
C LEU A 79 -7.54 -6.21 1.08
N LEU A 80 -7.04 -5.04 1.46
CA LEU A 80 -6.67 -4.76 2.86
C LEU A 80 -7.88 -4.84 3.79
N GLU A 81 -9.01 -4.26 3.38
CA GLU A 81 -10.28 -4.32 4.13
C GLU A 81 -10.80 -5.75 4.28
N SER A 82 -10.61 -6.61 3.28
CA SER A 82 -10.98 -8.03 3.37
C SER A 82 -10.18 -8.81 4.43
N TYR A 83 -9.03 -8.29 4.84
CA TYR A 83 -8.21 -8.84 5.94
C TYR A 83 -8.46 -8.14 7.28
N GLY A 84 -9.43 -7.22 7.34
CA GLY A 84 -9.87 -6.52 8.54
C GLY A 84 -9.22 -5.15 8.78
N ALA A 85 -8.29 -4.70 7.93
CA ALA A 85 -7.73 -3.36 8.06
C ALA A 85 -8.73 -2.28 7.63
N THR A 86 -8.57 -1.06 8.14
CA THR A 86 -9.26 0.12 7.61
C THR A 86 -8.29 0.92 6.75
N ALA A 87 -8.68 1.25 5.53
CA ALA A 87 -7.81 1.98 4.60
C ALA A 87 -8.56 3.04 3.79
N VAL A 88 -7.81 4.07 3.38
CA VAL A 88 -8.29 5.16 2.54
C VAL A 88 -7.47 5.23 1.25
N VAL A 89 -8.13 5.66 0.18
CA VAL A 89 -7.43 6.01 -1.07
C VAL A 89 -7.20 7.51 -1.05
N GLU A 90 -5.94 7.91 -1.07
CA GLU A 90 -5.53 9.30 -1.16
C GLU A 90 -5.15 9.62 -2.61
N GLN A 91 -5.43 10.86 -3.02
CA GLN A 91 -5.10 11.37 -4.34
C GLN A 91 -4.02 12.46 -4.18
N SER A 92 -3.02 12.45 -5.05
CA SER A 92 -2.02 13.52 -5.10
C SER A 92 -2.64 14.82 -5.60
N SER A 93 -1.89 15.92 -5.48
CA SER A 93 -2.10 17.09 -6.33
C SER A 93 -2.01 16.69 -7.82
N ARG A 94 -2.57 17.51 -8.70
CA ARG A 94 -2.44 17.31 -10.14
C ARG A 94 -0.97 17.30 -10.52
N ILE A 95 -0.55 16.31 -11.30
CA ILE A 95 0.81 16.23 -11.82
C ILE A 95 0.97 17.29 -12.90
N THR A 96 2.04 18.07 -12.78
CA THR A 96 2.47 19.06 -13.76
C THR A 96 3.90 18.72 -14.16
N TRP A 97 4.18 18.79 -15.47
CA TRP A 97 5.54 18.64 -16.00
C TRP A 97 5.98 20.02 -16.49
N PRO A 98 7.23 20.44 -16.22
CA PRO A 98 7.76 21.67 -16.81
C PRO A 98 7.84 21.52 -18.33
N ASP A 99 7.66 22.63 -19.04
CA ASP A 99 7.88 22.64 -20.49
C ASP A 99 9.39 22.51 -20.77
N PRO A 100 9.77 21.68 -21.76
CA PRO A 100 11.19 21.39 -22.02
C PRO A 100 12.01 22.62 -22.46
N GLU A 101 11.36 23.70 -22.89
CA GLU A 101 12.03 24.95 -23.30
C GLU A 101 12.37 25.86 -22.10
N GLU A 102 11.78 25.67 -20.92
CA GLU A 102 12.04 26.50 -19.74
C GLU A 102 13.32 26.08 -18.97
N ASP A 103 13.86 24.89 -19.22
CA ASP A 103 15.05 24.36 -18.54
C ASP A 103 16.38 24.77 -19.21
N GLU A 104 16.38 25.29 -20.44
CA GLU A 104 17.61 25.72 -21.15
C GLU A 104 18.07 27.16 -20.80
N GLU A 105 17.18 28.03 -20.30
CA GLU A 105 17.56 29.39 -19.88
C GLU A 105 18.08 29.49 -18.44
N ALA A 106 18.12 28.37 -17.70
CA ALA A 106 18.52 28.32 -16.29
C ALA A 106 19.88 27.64 -16.00
N ALA A 107 20.70 27.36 -17.04
CA ALA A 107 22.00 26.67 -16.91
C ALA A 107 23.20 27.53 -17.29
#